data_AF-A0A0F8ZJD6-F1
#
_entry.id   AF-A0A0F8ZJD6-F1
#
_cell.length_a   1.000
_cell.length_b   1.000
_cell.length_c   1.000
_cell.angle_alpha   90.00
_cell.angle_beta   90.00
_cell.angle_gamma   90.00
#
_symmetry.space_group_name_H-M   'P 1'
#
loop_
_entity.id
_entity.type
_entity.pdbx_description
1 polymer ?
#
loop_
_entity_poly.entity_id
_entity_poly.type
_entity_poly.pdbx_seq_one_letter_code
_entity_poly.pdbx_strand_id
1 'polypeptide(L)'
;NMLKPALARGELRCVGATTVNEYRKYIEKDPALERRFAPVMVGEPTVEDTISILRGLKERYEVHHGVKIRDEAIMSAAMLSSRYITDRFLPDKAIDLIDEAASRLRMEIDSMPVELDELERRIRQLEVEKQALTKEDTKDARDKIAKIEREIAELGEKRSALRAQWLAEKESIAKIRAIKERLEALKHEAERAEREGQLERAAELKYGTLPELERELVAESERLKKKDSAPRMLKEEVGEEDVAQVVSKWTGIPVASMLESEVQKLIHMEKRLGRQVVGQEEAIKAVSNAVRRARAGIQDPNRPIGSFMFLGPTGVGKTELARALAEFLFDDETAMVRIDMGEYQEKHTVSRLIGAPPGYIGYDEGGQLTEAVRRKPYSVLLFDEVEKAHPDVFNVMLQLLDDGRLTDGQGRRVDFRNTVVIMTSNIGSMHIQELLEA
;
A
#
# COMPACT_ATOMS: atom_id res chain seq x y z
N ASN A 1 -35.11 -0.32 -23.46
CA ASN A 1 -36.44 0.33 -23.65
C ASN A 1 -37.51 -0.06 -22.61
N MET A 2 -37.44 -1.20 -21.92
CA MET A 2 -38.49 -1.61 -20.96
C MET A 2 -38.53 -0.81 -19.64
N LEU A 3 -37.42 -0.22 -19.19
CA LEU A 3 -37.36 0.53 -17.92
C LEU A 3 -38.00 1.93 -18.00
N LYS A 4 -37.94 2.57 -19.17
CA LYS A 4 -38.37 3.97 -19.35
C LYS A 4 -39.84 4.22 -18.99
N PRO A 5 -40.81 3.36 -19.38
CA PRO A 5 -42.20 3.57 -19.00
C PRO A 5 -42.44 3.48 -17.49
N ALA A 6 -41.79 2.52 -16.80
CA ALA A 6 -41.92 2.35 -15.36
C ALA A 6 -41.29 3.52 -14.57
N LEU A 7 -40.13 4.00 -15.02
CA LEU A 7 -39.49 5.21 -14.46
C LEU A 7 -40.34 6.47 -14.70
N ALA A 8 -40.97 6.59 -15.87
CA ALA A 8 -41.82 7.73 -16.20
C ALA A 8 -43.11 7.77 -15.37
N ARG A 9 -43.67 6.61 -15.03
CA ARG A 9 -44.87 6.51 -14.18
C ARG A 9 -44.56 6.53 -12.68
N GLY A 10 -43.29 6.49 -12.28
CA GLY A 10 -42.88 6.43 -10.87
C GLY A 10 -43.16 5.09 -10.19
N GLU A 11 -43.47 4.05 -10.97
CA GLU A 11 -43.74 2.68 -10.47
C GLU A 11 -42.45 1.97 -10.04
N LEU A 12 -41.31 2.38 -10.58
CA LEU A 12 -40.00 1.84 -10.26
C LEU A 12 -39.15 2.88 -9.53
N ARG A 13 -38.71 2.53 -8.30
CA ARG A 13 -37.68 3.25 -7.56
C ARG A 13 -36.39 2.43 -7.62
N CYS A 14 -35.32 3.01 -8.13
CA CYS A 14 -34.03 2.33 -8.22
C CYS A 14 -32.87 3.30 -7.94
N VAL A 15 -31.77 2.74 -7.45
CA VAL A 15 -30.47 3.41 -7.37
C VAL A 15 -29.55 2.69 -8.36
N GLY A 16 -28.99 3.43 -9.32
CA GLY A 16 -28.01 2.92 -10.27
C GLY A 16 -26.59 3.22 -9.80
N ALA A 17 -25.66 2.29 -10.05
CA ALA A 17 -24.23 2.49 -9.84
C ALA A 17 -23.50 2.18 -11.16
N THR A 18 -22.70 3.13 -11.64
CA THR A 18 -21.96 3.02 -12.90
C THR A 18 -20.79 4.00 -12.89
N THR A 19 -19.84 3.86 -13.82
CA THR A 19 -18.73 4.80 -13.97
C THR A 19 -19.19 6.08 -14.68
N VAL A 20 -18.44 7.18 -14.50
CA VAL A 20 -18.70 8.45 -15.20
C VAL A 20 -18.69 8.29 -16.71
N ASN A 21 -17.79 7.44 -17.22
CA ASN A 21 -17.66 7.18 -18.66
C ASN A 21 -18.89 6.46 -19.21
N GLU A 22 -19.40 5.45 -18.50
CA GLU A 22 -20.60 4.73 -18.89
C GLU A 22 -21.86 5.59 -18.76
N TYR A 23 -21.95 6.41 -17.70
CA TYR A 23 -23.02 7.38 -17.53
C TYR A 23 -23.10 8.34 -18.73
N ARG A 24 -21.96 8.96 -19.10
CA ARG A 24 -21.84 9.84 -20.27
C ARG A 24 -22.22 9.14 -21.57
N LYS A 25 -21.82 7.88 -21.72
CA LYS A 25 -22.02 7.12 -22.95
C LYS A 25 -23.46 6.65 -23.15
N TYR A 26 -24.12 6.20 -22.08
CA TYR A 26 -25.40 5.47 -22.17
C TYR A 26 -26.59 6.17 -21.52
N ILE A 27 -26.39 7.03 -20.52
CA ILE A 27 -27.47 7.68 -19.77
C ILE A 27 -27.65 9.13 -20.22
N GLU A 28 -26.56 9.90 -20.24
CA GLU A 28 -26.59 11.33 -20.57
C GLU A 28 -27.03 11.59 -22.03
N LYS A 29 -26.68 10.69 -22.95
CA LYS A 29 -27.13 10.76 -24.36
C LYS A 29 -28.60 10.43 -24.56
N ASP A 30 -29.30 9.90 -23.54
CA ASP A 30 -30.69 9.51 -23.63
C ASP A 30 -31.57 10.47 -22.80
N PRO A 31 -32.25 11.44 -23.43
CA PRO A 31 -33.02 12.47 -22.72
C PRO A 31 -34.11 11.93 -21.80
N ALA A 32 -34.61 10.71 -22.05
CA ALA A 32 -35.61 10.08 -21.21
C ALA A 32 -35.03 9.55 -19.90
N LEU A 33 -33.77 9.11 -19.91
CA LEU A 33 -33.07 8.62 -18.72
C LEU A 33 -32.42 9.77 -17.96
N GLU A 34 -31.75 10.68 -18.66
CA GLU A 34 -31.09 11.85 -18.09
C GLU A 34 -32.03 12.68 -17.19
N ARG A 35 -33.28 12.90 -17.62
CA ARG A 35 -34.29 13.66 -16.85
C ARG A 35 -34.91 12.89 -15.67
N ARG A 36 -34.49 11.64 -15.45
CA ARG A 36 -35.06 10.73 -14.44
C ARG A 36 -34.01 10.24 -13.44
N PHE A 37 -32.73 10.36 -13.77
CA PHE A 37 -31.63 10.11 -12.85
C PHE A 37 -31.03 11.43 -12.38
N ALA A 38 -30.80 11.54 -11.08
CA ALA A 38 -29.96 12.59 -10.52
C ALA A 38 -28.56 12.01 -10.27
N PRO A 39 -27.49 12.56 -10.88
CA PRO A 39 -26.14 12.07 -10.64
C PRO A 39 -25.71 12.40 -9.21
N VAL A 40 -25.31 11.38 -8.46
CA VAL A 40 -24.64 11.52 -7.16
C VAL A 40 -23.19 11.08 -7.37
N MET A 41 -22.28 12.04 -7.38
CA MET A 41 -20.86 11.77 -7.60
C MET A 41 -20.23 11.23 -6.32
N VAL A 42 -19.69 10.02 -6.39
CA VAL A 42 -18.92 9.40 -5.29
C VAL A 42 -17.47 9.35 -5.72
N GLY A 43 -16.63 10.14 -5.05
CA GLY A 43 -15.18 10.17 -5.27
C GLY A 43 -14.45 9.09 -4.49
N GLU A 44 -13.18 8.86 -4.85
CA GLU A 44 -12.26 8.07 -4.05
C GLU A 44 -12.04 8.77 -2.68
N PRO A 45 -12.12 8.04 -1.55
CA PRO A 45 -11.83 8.59 -0.24
C PRO A 45 -10.34 8.96 -0.11
N THR A 46 -10.05 9.93 0.77
CA THR A 46 -8.66 10.24 1.11
C THR A 46 -8.03 9.09 1.91
N VAL A 47 -6.71 9.13 2.11
CA VAL A 47 -6.01 8.19 2.99
C VAL A 47 -6.59 8.24 4.41
N GLU A 48 -6.88 9.43 4.93
CA GLU A 48 -7.47 9.63 6.27
C GLU A 48 -8.90 9.08 6.37
N ASP A 49 -9.73 9.33 5.35
CA ASP A 49 -11.06 8.75 5.26
C ASP A 49 -10.99 7.22 5.20
N THR A 50 -10.04 6.68 4.43
CA THR A 50 -9.84 5.24 4.31
C THR A 50 -9.42 4.61 5.64
N ILE A 51 -8.52 5.25 6.39
CA ILE A 51 -8.16 4.81 7.75
C ILE A 51 -9.41 4.77 8.63
N SER A 52 -10.27 5.78 8.55
CA SER A 52 -11.52 5.84 9.32
C SER A 52 -12.50 4.73 8.92
N ILE A 53 -12.64 4.47 7.62
CA ILE A 53 -13.44 3.35 7.08
C ILE A 53 -12.90 2.01 7.60
N LEU A 54 -11.59 1.77 7.48
CA LEU A 54 -10.95 0.53 7.94
C LEU A 54 -11.08 0.35 9.45
N ARG A 55 -10.97 1.41 10.26
CA ARG A 55 -11.23 1.36 11.72
C ARG A 55 -12.67 0.96 12.02
N GLY A 56 -13.64 1.42 11.24
CA GLY A 56 -15.04 1.00 11.34
C GLY A 56 -15.28 -0.45 10.93
N LEU A 57 -14.48 -0.97 9.99
CA LEU A 57 -14.54 -2.37 9.55
C LEU A 57 -13.70 -3.33 10.41
N LYS A 58 -12.78 -2.80 11.22
CA LYS A 58 -11.79 -3.56 12.00
C LYS A 58 -12.42 -4.71 12.77
N GLU A 59 -13.46 -4.45 13.57
CA GLU A 59 -14.09 -5.46 14.42
C GLU A 59 -14.60 -6.65 13.60
N ARG A 60 -15.31 -6.37 12.49
CA ARG A 60 -15.83 -7.40 11.58
C ARG A 60 -14.73 -8.28 10.98
N TYR A 61 -13.64 -7.68 10.51
CA TYR A 61 -12.53 -8.44 9.92
C TYR A 61 -11.77 -9.25 10.96
N GLU A 62 -11.58 -8.71 12.17
CA GLU A 62 -11.01 -9.45 13.29
C GLU A 62 -11.84 -10.70 13.64
N VAL A 63 -13.18 -10.57 13.69
CA VAL A 63 -14.07 -11.70 13.96
C VAL A 63 -14.05 -12.71 12.81
N HIS A 64 -14.16 -12.24 11.56
CA HIS A 64 -14.18 -13.11 10.38
C HIS A 64 -12.92 -13.98 10.25
N HIS A 65 -11.75 -13.39 10.51
CA HIS A 65 -10.46 -14.06 10.40
C HIS A 65 -9.98 -14.70 11.72
N GLY A 66 -10.56 -14.32 12.85
CA GLY A 66 -10.12 -14.80 14.17
C GLY A 66 -8.75 -14.26 14.57
N VAL A 67 -8.38 -13.07 14.11
CA VAL A 67 -7.10 -12.39 14.41
C VAL A 67 -7.36 -11.02 15.04
N LYS A 68 -6.32 -10.35 15.54
CA LYS A 68 -6.37 -8.93 15.89
C LYS A 68 -5.70 -8.11 14.81
N ILE A 69 -6.20 -6.92 14.55
CA ILE A 69 -5.62 -6.00 13.56
C ILE A 69 -5.13 -4.77 14.31
N ARG A 70 -3.82 -4.55 14.32
CA ARG A 70 -3.24 -3.37 14.95
C ARG A 70 -3.61 -2.10 14.20
N ASP A 71 -3.65 -0.97 14.91
CA ASP A 71 -3.99 0.30 14.25
C ASP A 71 -2.89 0.72 13.25
N GLU A 72 -1.63 0.39 13.55
CA GLU A 72 -0.50 0.60 12.65
C GLU A 72 -0.66 -0.20 11.34
N ALA A 73 -1.26 -1.39 11.38
CA ALA A 73 -1.56 -2.17 10.17
C ALA A 73 -2.61 -1.47 9.30
N ILE A 74 -3.64 -0.88 9.91
CA ILE A 74 -4.68 -0.11 9.20
C ILE A 74 -4.07 1.12 8.53
N MET A 75 -3.25 1.88 9.27
CA MET A 75 -2.55 3.04 8.73
C MET A 75 -1.65 2.63 7.57
N SER A 76 -0.87 1.57 7.74
CA SER A 76 0.01 1.03 6.70
C SER A 76 -0.76 0.58 5.46
N ALA A 77 -1.87 -0.12 5.61
CA ALA A 77 -2.68 -0.59 4.48
C ALA A 77 -3.20 0.58 3.63
N ALA A 78 -3.68 1.65 4.27
CA ALA A 78 -4.11 2.85 3.56
C ALA A 78 -2.93 3.57 2.88
N MET A 79 -1.83 3.80 3.59
CA MET A 79 -0.66 4.53 3.06
C MET A 79 0.06 3.77 1.94
N LEU A 80 0.39 2.50 2.16
CA LEU A 80 1.13 1.68 1.19
C LEU A 80 0.28 1.40 -0.05
N SER A 81 -1.01 1.11 0.09
CA SER A 81 -1.87 0.92 -1.08
C SER A 81 -2.06 2.21 -1.88
N SER A 82 -2.17 3.37 -1.22
CA SER A 82 -2.24 4.66 -1.91
C SER A 82 -0.95 4.97 -2.66
N ARG A 83 0.20 4.57 -2.12
CA ARG A 83 1.52 4.88 -2.69
C ARG A 83 1.93 3.94 -3.81
N TYR A 84 1.72 2.63 -3.64
CA TYR A 84 2.33 1.60 -4.49
C TYR A 84 1.33 0.86 -5.39
N ILE A 85 0.02 0.92 -5.11
CA ILE A 85 -1.02 0.25 -5.91
C ILE A 85 -1.83 1.32 -6.63
N THR A 86 -1.41 1.71 -7.83
CA THR A 86 -1.96 2.88 -8.55
C THR A 86 -3.05 2.55 -9.58
N ASP A 87 -3.20 1.28 -9.95
CA ASP A 87 -4.21 0.78 -10.88
C ASP A 87 -5.57 0.50 -10.23
N ARG A 88 -5.64 0.63 -8.89
CA ARG A 88 -6.83 0.42 -8.06
C ARG A 88 -7.11 1.64 -7.19
N PHE A 89 -8.36 1.77 -6.75
CA PHE A 89 -8.83 2.90 -5.95
C PHE A 89 -9.03 2.52 -4.48
N LEU A 90 -8.81 3.46 -3.58
CA LEU A 90 -9.27 3.39 -2.20
C LEU A 90 -10.82 3.39 -2.15
N PRO A 91 -11.44 2.82 -1.11
CA PRO A 91 -10.82 2.11 0.01
C PRO A 91 -10.56 0.62 -0.30
N ASP A 92 -11.05 0.13 -1.45
CA ASP A 92 -11.08 -1.28 -1.85
C ASP A 92 -9.70 -1.96 -1.78
N LYS A 93 -8.68 -1.36 -2.40
CA LYS A 93 -7.31 -1.90 -2.34
C LYS A 93 -6.73 -1.99 -0.93
N ALA A 94 -7.12 -1.10 -0.01
CA ALA A 94 -6.64 -1.13 1.37
C ALA A 94 -7.38 -2.18 2.20
N ILE A 95 -8.67 -2.37 1.93
CA ILE A 95 -9.49 -3.44 2.51
C ILE A 95 -8.89 -4.81 2.13
N ASP A 96 -8.59 -5.02 0.86
CA ASP A 96 -8.01 -6.29 0.39
C ASP A 96 -6.64 -6.58 1.02
N LEU A 97 -5.80 -5.56 1.24
CA LEU A 97 -4.51 -5.76 1.93
C LEU A 97 -4.71 -6.25 3.36
N ILE A 98 -5.69 -5.69 4.09
CA ILE A 98 -6.03 -6.14 5.44
C ILE A 98 -6.60 -7.56 5.40
N ASP A 99 -7.46 -7.85 4.42
CA ASP A 99 -8.08 -9.16 4.26
C ASP A 99 -7.05 -10.26 3.95
N GLU A 100 -6.12 -10.02 3.01
CA GLU A 100 -5.07 -10.98 2.67
C GLU A 100 -4.06 -11.15 3.82
N ALA A 101 -3.68 -10.06 4.51
CA ALA A 101 -2.79 -10.13 5.67
C ALA A 101 -3.42 -10.91 6.84
N ALA A 102 -4.71 -10.68 7.12
CA ALA A 102 -5.46 -11.40 8.14
C ALA A 102 -5.66 -12.88 7.78
N SER A 103 -6.01 -13.17 6.52
CA SER A 103 -6.15 -14.54 6.00
C SER A 103 -4.85 -15.32 6.11
N ARG A 104 -3.72 -14.68 5.77
CA ARG A 104 -2.41 -15.30 5.87
C ARG A 104 -2.05 -15.61 7.32
N LEU A 105 -2.23 -14.66 8.22
CA LEU A 105 -1.95 -14.87 9.64
C LEU A 105 -2.81 -16.01 10.22
N ARG A 106 -4.09 -16.08 9.83
CA ARG A 106 -4.98 -17.17 10.20
C ARG A 106 -4.43 -18.53 9.75
N MET A 107 -3.95 -18.63 8.50
CA MET A 107 -3.34 -19.87 8.02
C MET A 107 -2.10 -20.27 8.82
N GLU A 108 -1.29 -19.28 9.25
CA GLU A 108 -0.12 -19.51 10.10
C GLU A 108 -0.52 -20.01 11.50
N ILE A 109 -1.59 -19.47 12.10
CA ILE A 109 -2.15 -19.91 13.40
C ILE A 109 -2.66 -21.35 13.32
N ASP A 110 -3.34 -21.71 12.23
CA ASP A 110 -3.90 -23.05 12.06
C ASP A 110 -2.83 -24.12 11.78
N SER A 111 -1.68 -23.70 11.27
CA SER A 111 -0.56 -24.55 10.88
C SER A 111 0.37 -24.91 12.05
N MET A 112 1.17 -25.95 11.86
CA MET A 112 2.22 -26.32 12.81
C MET A 112 3.35 -25.28 12.78
N PRO A 113 3.81 -24.77 13.93
CA PRO A 113 4.94 -23.84 13.98
C PRO A 113 6.22 -24.46 13.38
N VAL A 114 7.02 -23.63 12.71
CA VAL A 114 8.25 -24.06 12.02
C VAL A 114 9.21 -24.79 12.98
N GLU A 115 9.41 -24.25 14.18
CA GLU A 115 10.27 -24.87 15.20
C GLU A 115 9.83 -26.28 15.58
N LEU A 116 8.51 -26.52 15.62
CA LEU A 116 7.95 -27.84 15.94
C LEU A 116 8.11 -28.81 14.76
N ASP A 117 7.87 -28.34 13.53
CA ASP A 117 8.08 -29.15 12.31
C ASP A 117 9.56 -29.53 12.14
N GLU A 118 10.50 -28.61 12.41
CA GLU A 118 11.94 -28.88 12.40
C GLU A 118 12.34 -29.96 13.42
N LEU A 119 11.81 -29.89 14.64
CA LEU A 119 12.04 -30.91 15.66
C LEU A 119 11.45 -32.27 15.25
N GLU A 120 10.23 -32.31 14.71
CA GLU A 120 9.60 -33.55 14.24
C GLU A 120 10.40 -34.18 13.08
N ARG A 121 10.88 -33.36 12.14
CA ARG A 121 11.75 -33.82 11.04
C ARG A 121 13.08 -34.37 11.56
N ARG A 122 13.72 -33.68 12.51
CA ARG A 122 15.00 -34.10 13.08
C ARG A 122 14.88 -35.42 13.84
N ILE A 123 13.85 -35.56 14.67
CA ILE A 123 13.55 -36.81 15.38
C ILE A 123 13.35 -37.96 14.37
N ARG A 124 12.56 -37.73 13.31
CA ARG A 124 12.31 -38.74 12.28
C ARG A 124 13.60 -39.16 11.55
N GLN A 125 14.50 -38.21 11.25
CA GLN A 125 15.81 -38.53 10.65
C GLN A 125 16.64 -39.44 11.56
N LEU A 126 16.73 -39.10 12.85
CA LEU A 126 17.45 -39.89 13.85
C LEU A 126 16.85 -41.29 14.05
N GLU A 127 15.52 -41.41 14.01
CA GLU A 127 14.84 -42.71 14.06
C GLU A 127 15.19 -43.60 12.86
N VAL A 128 15.25 -43.03 11.65
CA VAL A 128 15.66 -43.75 10.44
C VAL A 128 17.14 -44.17 10.53
N GLU A 129 18.02 -43.28 11.01
CA GLU A 129 19.44 -43.58 11.21
C GLU A 129 19.63 -44.71 12.23
N LYS A 130 18.92 -44.65 13.37
CA LYS A 130 18.89 -45.71 14.37
C LYS A 130 18.48 -47.05 13.75
N GLN A 131 17.39 -47.07 12.98
CA GLN A 131 16.86 -48.28 12.34
C GLN A 131 17.84 -48.90 11.34
N ALA A 132 18.60 -48.06 10.61
CA ALA A 132 19.64 -48.51 9.70
C ALA A 132 20.81 -49.18 10.46
N LEU A 133 21.28 -48.55 11.53
CA LEU A 133 22.37 -49.04 12.37
C LEU A 133 22.01 -50.31 13.15
N THR A 134 20.72 -50.57 13.39
CA THR A 134 20.27 -51.77 14.12
C THR A 134 20.56 -53.07 13.35
N LYS A 135 20.87 -52.98 12.05
CA LYS A 135 21.25 -54.13 11.21
C LYS A 135 22.73 -54.49 11.32
N GLU A 136 23.55 -53.68 11.98
CA GLU A 136 24.99 -53.88 12.15
C GLU A 136 25.30 -54.34 13.58
N ASP A 137 25.96 -55.49 13.72
CA ASP A 137 26.31 -56.04 15.04
C ASP A 137 27.75 -55.68 15.45
N THR A 138 28.08 -54.39 15.36
CA THR A 138 29.40 -53.85 15.74
C THR A 138 29.30 -53.03 17.02
N LYS A 139 30.41 -52.94 17.77
CA LYS A 139 30.49 -52.09 18.97
C LYS A 139 30.25 -50.61 18.64
N ASP A 140 30.79 -50.14 17.51
CA ASP A 140 30.60 -48.76 17.03
C ASP A 140 29.13 -48.45 16.70
N ALA A 141 28.41 -49.40 16.08
CA ALA A 141 26.98 -49.26 15.84
C ALA A 141 26.17 -49.15 17.16
N ARG A 142 26.51 -49.95 18.17
CA ARG A 142 25.85 -49.87 19.50
C ARG A 142 26.10 -48.54 20.21
N ASP A 143 27.33 -48.03 20.16
CA ASP A 143 27.69 -46.73 20.77
C ASP A 143 26.98 -45.56 20.05
N LYS A 144 26.87 -45.61 18.71
CA LYS A 144 26.11 -44.62 17.92
C LYS A 144 24.61 -44.68 18.21
N ILE A 145 24.02 -45.87 18.29
CA ILE A 145 22.61 -46.05 18.65
C ILE A 145 22.32 -45.42 20.02
N ALA A 146 23.17 -45.66 21.03
CA ALA A 146 22.98 -45.08 22.35
C ALA A 146 23.05 -43.55 22.35
N LYS A 147 23.92 -42.95 21.51
CA LYS A 147 23.99 -41.50 21.32
C LYS A 147 22.74 -40.95 20.64
N ILE A 148 22.29 -41.59 19.57
CA ILE A 148 21.07 -41.22 18.84
C ILE A 148 19.84 -41.33 19.74
N GLU A 149 19.74 -42.36 20.57
CA GLU A 149 18.64 -42.52 21.53
C GLU A 149 18.59 -41.38 22.56
N ARG A 150 19.75 -40.92 23.05
CA ARG A 150 19.82 -39.74 23.92
C ARG A 150 19.35 -38.48 23.19
N GLU A 151 19.81 -38.25 21.97
CA GLU A 151 19.41 -37.08 21.17
C GLU A 151 17.90 -37.11 20.85
N ILE A 152 17.34 -38.28 20.51
CA ILE A 152 15.88 -38.46 20.32
C ILE A 152 15.11 -38.15 21.61
N ALA A 153 15.60 -38.60 22.78
CA ALA A 153 14.94 -38.33 24.05
C ALA A 153 14.94 -36.83 24.38
N GLU A 154 16.09 -36.16 24.24
CA GLU A 154 16.22 -34.71 24.47
C GLU A 154 15.34 -33.89 23.52
N LEU A 155 15.34 -34.22 22.23
CA LEU A 155 14.48 -33.55 21.24
C LEU A 155 13.00 -33.88 21.47
N GLY A 156 12.68 -35.10 21.91
CA GLY A 156 11.34 -35.56 22.23
C GLY A 156 10.73 -34.80 23.41
N GLU A 157 11.52 -34.49 24.42
CA GLU A 157 11.10 -33.65 25.56
C GLU A 157 10.79 -32.22 25.10
N LYS A 158 11.70 -31.59 24.34
CA LYS A 158 11.49 -30.25 23.74
C LYS A 158 10.26 -30.18 22.86
N ARG A 159 10.09 -31.16 21.95
CA ARG A 159 8.91 -31.28 21.07
C ARG A 159 7.62 -31.37 21.90
N SER A 160 7.63 -32.18 22.96
CA SER A 160 6.43 -32.38 23.79
C SER A 160 6.05 -31.11 24.55
N ALA A 161 7.03 -30.38 25.08
CA ALA A 161 6.81 -29.09 25.71
C ALA A 161 6.23 -28.06 24.72
N LEU A 162 6.86 -27.90 23.55
CA LEU A 162 6.42 -26.95 22.51
C LEU A 162 5.02 -27.30 21.96
N ARG A 163 4.75 -28.60 21.75
CA ARG A 163 3.44 -29.07 21.29
C ARG A 163 2.34 -28.81 22.31
N ALA A 164 2.62 -29.02 23.60
CA ALA A 164 1.67 -28.71 24.66
C ALA A 164 1.38 -27.21 24.75
N GLN A 165 2.42 -26.37 24.59
CA GLN A 165 2.26 -24.92 24.52
C GLN A 165 1.40 -24.51 23.32
N TRP A 166 1.73 -24.97 22.12
CA TRP A 166 0.98 -24.66 20.89
C TRP A 166 -0.50 -25.07 20.98
N LEU A 167 -0.81 -26.27 21.48
CA LEU A 167 -2.19 -26.72 21.65
C LEU A 167 -2.96 -25.83 22.65
N ALA A 168 -2.32 -25.42 23.75
CA ALA A 168 -2.93 -24.56 24.75
C ALA A 168 -3.18 -23.13 24.22
N GLU A 169 -2.25 -22.60 23.43
CA GLU A 169 -2.42 -21.30 22.73
C GLU A 169 -3.57 -21.40 21.73
N LYS A 170 -3.58 -22.43 20.86
CA LYS A 170 -4.63 -22.65 19.86
C LYS A 170 -6.03 -22.79 20.47
N GLU A 171 -6.17 -23.53 21.57
CA GLU A 171 -7.45 -23.68 22.27
C GLU A 171 -7.94 -22.33 22.84
N SER A 172 -7.03 -21.51 23.37
CA SER A 172 -7.34 -20.20 23.92
C SER A 172 -7.81 -19.22 22.83
N ILE A 173 -7.13 -19.22 21.67
CA ILE A 173 -7.52 -18.43 20.49
C ILE A 173 -8.91 -18.85 20.00
N ALA A 174 -9.18 -20.16 19.92
CA ALA A 174 -10.48 -20.67 19.49
C ALA A 174 -11.63 -20.24 20.42
N LYS A 175 -11.39 -20.19 21.74
CA LYS A 175 -12.37 -19.69 22.72
C LYS A 175 -12.64 -18.20 22.55
N ILE A 176 -11.58 -17.38 22.46
CA ILE A 176 -11.67 -15.93 22.22
C ILE A 176 -12.49 -15.65 20.96
N ARG A 177 -12.23 -16.40 19.88
CA ARG A 177 -12.97 -16.30 18.63
C ARG A 177 -14.46 -16.62 18.81
N ALA A 178 -14.80 -17.72 19.46
CA ALA A 178 -16.19 -18.10 19.69
C ALA A 178 -16.95 -17.04 20.52
N ILE A 179 -16.29 -16.41 21.49
CA ILE A 179 -16.86 -15.29 22.27
C ILE A 179 -17.08 -14.07 21.38
N LYS A 180 -16.11 -13.69 20.54
CA LYS A 180 -16.22 -12.59 19.58
C LYS A 180 -17.38 -12.79 18.57
N GLU A 181 -17.48 -13.99 17.99
CA GLU A 181 -18.57 -14.32 17.05
C GLU A 181 -19.95 -14.18 17.72
N ARG A 182 -20.09 -14.60 18.98
CA ARG A 182 -21.33 -14.41 19.76
C ARG A 182 -21.62 -12.95 20.06
N LEU A 183 -20.60 -12.18 20.46
CA LEU A 183 -20.75 -10.73 20.71
C LEU A 183 -21.29 -10.01 19.48
N GLU A 184 -20.72 -10.27 18.30
CA GLU A 184 -21.15 -9.62 17.06
C GLU A 184 -22.58 -10.01 16.67
N ALA A 185 -22.94 -11.29 16.80
CA ALA A 185 -24.31 -11.75 16.55
C ALA A 185 -25.32 -11.06 17.48
N LEU A 186 -25.01 -10.95 18.78
CA LEU A 186 -25.87 -10.32 19.77
C LEU A 186 -25.93 -8.79 19.62
N LYS A 187 -24.85 -8.13 19.18
CA LYS A 187 -24.85 -6.70 18.84
C LYS A 187 -25.84 -6.43 17.70
N HIS A 188 -25.79 -7.23 16.64
CA HIS A 188 -26.74 -7.12 15.53
C HIS A 188 -28.17 -7.46 15.93
N GLU A 189 -28.37 -8.44 16.80
CA GLU A 189 -29.70 -8.74 17.37
C GLU A 189 -30.24 -7.56 18.17
N ALA A 190 -29.41 -6.93 19.01
CA ALA A 190 -29.80 -5.77 19.81
C ALA A 190 -30.17 -4.56 18.92
N GLU A 191 -29.38 -4.25 17.88
CA GLU A 191 -29.70 -3.19 16.91
C GLU A 191 -30.99 -3.49 16.14
N ARG A 192 -31.26 -4.76 15.85
CA ARG A 192 -32.50 -5.17 15.19
C ARG A 192 -33.70 -5.03 16.12
N ALA A 193 -33.59 -5.51 17.36
CA ALA A 193 -34.64 -5.41 18.38
C ALA A 193 -35.02 -3.94 18.65
N GLU A 194 -34.03 -3.06 18.70
CA GLU A 194 -34.25 -1.62 18.87
C GLU A 194 -35.02 -1.00 17.68
N ARG A 195 -34.64 -1.35 16.44
CA ARG A 195 -35.34 -0.89 15.23
C ARG A 195 -36.77 -1.43 15.13
N GLU A 196 -37.02 -2.65 15.61
CA GLU A 196 -38.33 -3.29 15.63
C GLU A 196 -39.20 -2.86 16.83
N GLY A 197 -38.69 -2.01 17.73
CA GLY A 197 -39.41 -1.52 18.91
C GLY A 197 -39.49 -2.52 20.07
N GLN A 198 -38.72 -3.60 20.03
CA GLN A 198 -38.62 -4.62 21.08
C GLN A 198 -37.65 -4.16 22.18
N LEU A 199 -38.05 -3.12 22.93
CA LEU A 199 -37.19 -2.42 23.89
C LEU A 199 -36.72 -3.32 25.05
N GLU A 200 -37.57 -4.25 25.51
CA GLU A 200 -37.19 -5.20 26.58
C GLU A 200 -36.03 -6.11 26.15
N ARG A 201 -36.13 -6.70 24.95
CA ARG A 201 -35.08 -7.57 24.38
C ARG A 201 -33.79 -6.78 24.12
N ALA A 202 -33.91 -5.56 23.59
CA ALA A 202 -32.77 -4.69 23.36
C ALA A 202 -32.06 -4.33 24.69
N ALA A 203 -32.81 -4.05 25.76
CA ALA A 203 -32.26 -3.75 27.08
C ALA A 203 -31.59 -4.98 27.73
N GLU A 204 -32.21 -6.16 27.65
CA GLU A 204 -31.64 -7.42 28.13
C GLU A 204 -30.27 -7.69 27.48
N LEU A 205 -30.18 -7.54 26.16
CA LEU A 205 -28.94 -7.75 25.41
C LEU A 205 -27.89 -6.69 25.74
N LYS A 206 -28.23 -5.39 25.70
CA LYS A 206 -27.28 -4.28 25.90
C LYS A 206 -26.75 -4.18 27.34
N TYR A 207 -27.56 -4.51 28.34
CA TYR A 207 -27.20 -4.32 29.75
C TYR A 207 -26.98 -5.63 30.52
N GLY A 208 -27.34 -6.78 29.96
CA GLY A 208 -27.09 -8.11 30.52
C GLY A 208 -26.02 -8.87 29.74
N THR A 209 -26.44 -9.56 28.67
CA THR A 209 -25.62 -10.57 27.98
C THR A 209 -24.36 -10.00 27.32
N LEU A 210 -24.43 -8.83 26.66
CA LEU A 210 -23.28 -8.23 26.00
C LEU A 210 -22.17 -7.85 27.00
N PRO A 211 -22.44 -7.10 28.10
CA PRO A 211 -21.45 -6.83 29.14
C PRO A 211 -20.82 -8.09 29.77
N GLU A 212 -21.58 -9.17 29.93
CA GLU A 212 -21.06 -10.44 30.46
C GLU A 212 -20.05 -11.07 29.51
N LEU A 213 -20.38 -11.15 28.22
CA LEU A 213 -19.48 -11.67 27.18
C LEU A 213 -18.26 -10.78 26.97
N GLU A 214 -18.39 -9.46 27.07
CA GLU A 214 -17.25 -8.53 27.03
C GLU A 214 -16.28 -8.78 28.18
N ARG A 215 -16.80 -9.01 29.41
CA ARG A 215 -15.97 -9.38 30.56
C ARG A 215 -15.28 -10.73 30.36
N GLU A 216 -15.99 -11.71 29.83
CA GLU A 216 -15.43 -13.04 29.50
C GLU A 216 -14.31 -12.92 28.47
N LEU A 217 -14.52 -12.12 27.40
CA LEU A 217 -13.53 -11.85 26.36
C LEU A 217 -12.26 -11.22 26.93
N VAL A 218 -12.41 -10.22 27.81
CA VAL A 218 -11.29 -9.55 28.48
C VAL A 218 -10.54 -10.54 29.37
N ALA A 219 -11.26 -11.35 30.15
CA ALA A 219 -10.64 -12.35 31.04
C ALA A 219 -9.82 -13.40 30.28
N GLU A 220 -10.37 -13.97 29.20
CA GLU A 220 -9.63 -14.93 28.37
C GLU A 220 -8.48 -14.28 27.60
N SER A 221 -8.65 -13.05 27.11
CA SER A 221 -7.56 -12.28 26.49
C SER A 221 -6.42 -12.00 27.47
N GLU A 222 -6.73 -11.67 28.73
CA GLU A 222 -5.72 -11.48 29.78
C GLU A 222 -5.04 -12.78 30.19
N ARG A 223 -5.77 -13.89 30.21
CA ARG A 223 -5.22 -15.22 30.52
C ARG A 223 -4.19 -15.64 29.47
N LEU A 224 -4.46 -15.32 28.20
CA LEU A 224 -3.54 -15.51 27.10
C LEU A 224 -2.31 -14.59 27.23
N LYS A 225 -2.48 -13.33 27.66
CA LYS A 225 -1.37 -12.40 27.94
C LYS A 225 -0.51 -12.81 29.15
N LYS A 226 -1.11 -13.21 30.27
CA LYS A 226 -0.37 -13.51 31.52
C LYS A 226 0.52 -14.75 31.46
N LYS A 227 0.41 -15.57 30.40
CA LYS A 227 1.36 -16.68 30.13
C LYS A 227 2.69 -16.22 29.50
N ASP A 228 2.92 -14.90 29.34
CA ASP A 228 4.08 -14.25 28.69
C ASP A 228 5.46 -14.42 29.40
N SER A 229 5.66 -15.41 30.27
CA SER A 229 7.01 -15.75 30.75
C SER A 229 7.83 -16.59 29.75
N ALA A 230 7.21 -17.06 28.67
CA ALA A 230 7.85 -17.80 27.57
C ALA A 230 7.56 -17.10 26.22
N PRO A 231 8.47 -17.18 25.23
CA PRO A 231 8.21 -16.67 23.89
C PRO A 231 6.95 -17.33 23.30
N ARG A 232 6.05 -16.53 22.71
CA ARG A 232 4.83 -17.02 22.09
C ARG A 232 5.15 -17.81 20.82
N MET A 233 4.47 -18.93 20.65
CA MET A 233 4.61 -19.76 19.45
C MET A 233 3.77 -19.23 18.29
N LEU A 234 2.66 -18.54 18.59
CA LEU A 234 1.72 -18.01 17.60
C LEU A 234 1.67 -16.48 17.61
N LYS A 235 1.73 -15.90 16.42
CA LYS A 235 1.41 -14.48 16.18
C LYS A 235 -0.10 -14.37 15.94
N GLU A 236 -0.77 -13.50 16.70
CA GLU A 236 -2.23 -13.32 16.62
C GLU A 236 -2.63 -11.94 16.08
N GLU A 237 -1.67 -11.06 15.89
CA GLU A 237 -1.89 -9.66 15.54
C GLU A 237 -1.28 -9.34 14.17
N VAL A 238 -2.11 -8.85 13.26
CA VAL A 238 -1.68 -8.26 12.00
C VAL A 238 -1.07 -6.90 12.31
N GLY A 239 0.20 -6.74 11.96
CA GLY A 239 0.98 -5.50 12.07
C GLY A 239 1.31 -4.90 10.71
N GLU A 240 2.10 -3.83 10.74
CA GLU A 240 2.58 -3.13 9.56
C GLU A 240 3.42 -4.05 8.63
N GLU A 241 4.26 -4.91 9.20
CA GLU A 241 5.08 -5.85 8.44
C GLU A 241 4.25 -6.84 7.61
N ASP A 242 3.12 -7.30 8.13
CA ASP A 242 2.26 -8.27 7.42
C ASP A 242 1.63 -7.62 6.20
N VAL A 243 1.18 -6.38 6.34
CA VAL A 243 0.64 -5.57 5.24
C VAL A 243 1.72 -5.30 4.20
N ALA A 244 2.91 -4.88 4.63
CA ALA A 244 4.03 -4.61 3.73
C ALA A 244 4.47 -5.86 2.96
N GLN A 245 4.41 -7.06 3.56
CA GLN A 245 4.68 -8.32 2.87
C GLN A 245 3.65 -8.62 1.77
N VAL A 246 2.36 -8.34 2.00
CA VAL A 246 1.32 -8.48 0.96
C VAL A 246 1.58 -7.49 -0.19
N VAL A 247 1.82 -6.22 0.13
CA VAL A 247 2.16 -5.20 -0.89
C VAL A 247 3.40 -5.60 -1.68
N SER A 248 4.43 -6.13 -1.00
CA SER A 248 5.67 -6.58 -1.64
C SER A 248 5.41 -7.69 -2.64
N LYS A 249 4.56 -8.66 -2.28
CA LYS A 249 4.17 -9.76 -3.18
C LYS A 249 3.39 -9.26 -4.40
N TRP A 250 2.56 -8.23 -4.25
CA TRP A 250 1.76 -7.69 -5.34
C TRP A 250 2.57 -6.78 -6.28
N THR A 251 3.50 -6.01 -5.73
CA THR A 251 4.21 -4.94 -6.46
C THR A 251 5.65 -5.31 -6.84
N GLY A 252 6.23 -6.32 -6.18
CA GLY A 252 7.65 -6.68 -6.29
C GLY A 252 8.59 -5.79 -5.47
N ILE A 253 8.09 -4.76 -4.78
CA ILE A 253 8.90 -3.83 -4.00
C ILE A 253 9.35 -4.49 -2.70
N PRO A 254 10.64 -4.42 -2.30
CA PRO A 254 11.10 -5.04 -1.06
C PRO A 254 10.45 -4.46 0.20
N VAL A 255 10.05 -5.32 1.14
CA VAL A 255 9.49 -4.93 2.45
C VAL A 255 10.39 -3.95 3.20
N ALA A 256 11.70 -4.21 3.18
CA ALA A 256 12.69 -3.36 3.85
C ALA A 256 12.66 -1.90 3.34
N SER A 257 12.35 -1.70 2.06
CA SER A 257 12.24 -0.36 1.47
C SER A 257 10.97 0.38 1.91
N MET A 258 9.88 -0.35 2.15
CA MET A 258 8.60 0.22 2.58
C MET A 258 8.56 0.57 4.07
N LEU A 259 9.21 -0.24 4.90
CA LEU A 259 9.25 -0.08 6.36
C LEU A 259 10.38 0.86 6.84
N GLU A 260 11.28 1.25 5.94
CA GLU A 260 12.35 2.18 6.29
C GLU A 260 11.76 3.54 6.68
N SER A 261 12.08 4.02 7.88
CA SER A 261 11.71 5.36 8.32
C SER A 261 12.18 6.39 7.30
N GLU A 262 11.25 7.24 6.85
CA GLU A 262 11.54 8.30 5.88
C GLU A 262 12.70 9.19 6.32
N VAL A 263 12.83 9.47 7.63
CA VAL A 263 13.96 10.21 8.20
C VAL A 263 15.28 9.50 7.95
N GLN A 264 15.36 8.20 8.24
CA GLN A 264 16.58 7.41 8.02
C GLN A 264 16.93 7.30 6.53
N LYS A 265 15.91 7.16 5.68
CA LYS A 265 16.06 7.16 4.21
C LYS A 265 16.73 8.46 3.76
N LEU A 266 16.19 9.61 4.19
CA LEU A 266 16.65 10.95 3.81
C LEU A 266 18.03 11.34 4.39
N ILE A 267 18.40 10.85 5.58
CA ILE A 267 19.73 11.09 6.17
C ILE A 267 20.84 10.49 5.29
N HIS A 268 20.57 9.35 4.66
CA HIS A 268 21.54 8.64 3.83
C HIS A 268 21.41 8.94 2.34
N MET A 269 20.64 9.96 1.97
CA MET A 269 20.27 10.26 0.58
C MET A 269 21.48 10.47 -0.32
N GLU A 270 22.43 11.35 0.05
CA GLU A 270 23.62 11.62 -0.76
C GLU A 270 24.44 10.35 -1.00
N LYS A 271 24.63 9.55 0.06
CA LYS A 271 25.39 8.31 -0.01
C LYS A 271 24.72 7.28 -0.92
N ARG A 272 23.38 7.20 -0.92
CA ARG A 272 22.65 6.25 -1.77
C ARG A 272 22.64 6.70 -3.23
N LEU A 273 22.37 7.98 -3.50
CA LEU A 273 22.44 8.53 -4.85
C LEU A 273 23.85 8.41 -5.44
N GLY A 274 24.89 8.67 -4.63
CA GLY A 274 26.29 8.54 -5.05
C GLY A 274 26.77 7.10 -5.33
N ARG A 275 25.97 6.06 -5.04
CA ARG A 275 26.28 4.68 -5.47
C ARG A 275 25.97 4.46 -6.95
N GLN A 276 24.98 5.17 -7.48
CA GLN A 276 24.54 5.05 -8.88
C GLN A 276 25.09 6.19 -9.73
N VAL A 277 25.12 7.41 -9.18
CA VAL A 277 25.63 8.60 -9.85
C VAL A 277 27.07 8.84 -9.44
N VAL A 278 27.99 8.59 -10.36
CA VAL A 278 29.43 8.81 -10.13
C VAL A 278 29.74 10.30 -10.29
N GLY A 279 30.32 10.90 -9.25
CA GLY A 279 30.61 12.33 -9.20
C GLY A 279 29.35 13.18 -8.96
N GLN A 280 29.34 14.42 -9.45
CA GLN A 280 28.21 15.36 -9.32
C GLN A 280 27.80 15.65 -7.86
N GLU A 281 28.76 15.68 -6.94
CA GLU A 281 28.50 15.83 -5.49
C GLU A 281 27.69 17.09 -5.17
N GLU A 282 27.96 18.19 -5.85
CA GLU A 282 27.23 19.45 -5.68
C GLU A 282 25.75 19.30 -6.07
N ALA A 283 25.47 18.68 -7.23
CA ALA A 283 24.11 18.44 -7.70
C ALA A 283 23.36 17.49 -6.77
N ILE A 284 24.00 16.39 -6.35
CA ILE A 284 23.43 15.42 -5.39
C ILE A 284 23.08 16.12 -4.07
N LYS A 285 23.98 16.95 -3.54
CA LYS A 285 23.76 17.71 -2.31
C LYS A 285 22.65 18.74 -2.46
N ALA A 286 22.58 19.46 -3.57
CA ALA A 286 21.53 20.43 -3.85
C ALA A 286 20.15 19.77 -3.91
N VAL A 287 20.03 18.66 -4.63
CA VAL A 287 18.80 17.85 -4.72
C VAL A 287 18.41 17.31 -3.34
N SER A 288 19.35 16.70 -2.62
CA SER A 288 19.09 16.11 -1.30
C SER A 288 18.61 17.15 -0.29
N ASN A 289 19.19 18.35 -0.29
CA ASN A 289 18.77 19.45 0.59
C ASN A 289 17.36 19.95 0.27
N ALA A 290 17.00 20.09 -1.01
CA ALA A 290 15.67 20.51 -1.40
C ALA A 290 14.60 19.47 -1.02
N VAL A 291 14.85 18.19 -1.28
CA VAL A 291 13.94 17.11 -0.89
C VAL A 291 13.78 17.03 0.63
N ARG A 292 14.87 17.19 1.41
CA ARG A 292 14.77 17.23 2.88
C ARG A 292 13.92 18.40 3.38
N ARG A 293 14.05 19.60 2.79
CA ARG A 293 13.20 20.75 3.14
C ARG A 293 11.72 20.48 2.83
N ALA A 294 11.46 19.83 1.71
CA ALA A 294 10.11 19.45 1.31
C ALA A 294 9.45 18.50 2.31
N ARG A 295 10.14 17.41 2.64
CA ARG A 295 9.65 16.39 3.58
C ARG A 295 9.57 16.87 5.01
N ALA A 296 10.39 17.85 5.39
CA ALA A 296 10.29 18.53 6.69
C ALA A 296 9.12 19.53 6.79
N GLY A 297 8.33 19.73 5.71
CA GLY A 297 7.21 20.67 5.70
C GLY A 297 7.64 22.14 5.78
N ILE A 298 8.89 22.45 5.42
CA ILE A 298 9.45 23.82 5.47
C ILE A 298 9.06 24.63 4.23
N GLN A 299 8.72 23.95 3.13
CA GLN A 299 8.29 24.59 1.88
C GLN A 299 6.76 24.73 1.79
N ASP A 300 6.30 25.50 0.81
CA ASP A 300 4.86 25.61 0.50
C ASP A 300 4.27 24.23 0.14
N PRO A 301 3.23 23.75 0.84
CA PRO A 301 2.61 22.46 0.58
C PRO A 301 1.86 22.40 -0.76
N ASN A 302 1.62 23.52 -1.43
CA ASN A 302 1.00 23.56 -2.75
C ASN A 302 2.01 23.34 -3.89
N ARG A 303 3.32 23.30 -3.62
CA ARG A 303 4.34 23.11 -4.65
C ARG A 303 4.79 21.65 -4.77
N PRO A 304 5.39 21.25 -5.91
CA PRO A 304 6.05 19.95 -6.03
C PRO A 304 7.12 19.74 -4.94
N ILE A 305 7.50 18.48 -4.70
CA ILE A 305 8.56 18.09 -3.73
C ILE A 305 9.87 18.83 -4.01
N GLY A 306 10.16 19.08 -5.29
CA GLY A 306 11.29 19.91 -5.68
C GLY A 306 11.25 20.21 -7.16
N SER A 307 11.88 21.33 -7.54
CA SER A 307 12.02 21.75 -8.93
C SER A 307 13.48 22.10 -9.21
N PHE A 308 14.07 21.45 -10.21
CA PHE A 308 15.49 21.56 -10.52
C PHE A 308 15.73 21.88 -11.98
N MET A 309 16.78 22.65 -12.26
CA MET A 309 17.33 22.87 -13.59
C MET A 309 18.74 22.28 -13.63
N PHE A 310 18.92 21.19 -14.37
CA PHE A 310 20.19 20.50 -14.54
C PHE A 310 20.92 21.02 -15.77
N LEU A 311 21.99 21.78 -15.52
CA LEU A 311 22.86 22.39 -16.54
C LEU A 311 24.15 21.58 -16.67
N GLY A 312 24.69 21.49 -17.89
CA GLY A 312 25.94 20.75 -18.15
C GLY A 312 26.01 20.15 -19.55
N PRO A 313 27.10 19.45 -19.92
CA PRO A 313 27.18 18.71 -21.17
C PRO A 313 26.24 17.49 -21.20
N THR A 314 26.04 16.92 -22.38
CA THR A 314 25.34 15.63 -22.53
C THR A 314 26.17 14.48 -21.98
N GLY A 315 25.52 13.44 -21.44
CA GLY A 315 26.20 12.21 -21.01
C GLY A 315 26.92 12.29 -19.65
N VAL A 316 26.85 13.41 -18.94
CA VAL A 316 27.50 13.60 -17.63
C VAL A 316 26.70 13.08 -16.43
N GLY A 317 25.55 12.46 -16.66
CA GLY A 317 24.72 11.84 -15.62
C GLY A 317 23.47 12.62 -15.18
N LYS A 318 23.02 13.65 -15.90
CA LYS A 318 21.79 14.40 -15.56
C LYS A 318 20.55 13.50 -15.48
N THR A 319 20.32 12.71 -16.53
CA THR A 319 19.21 11.75 -16.62
C THR A 319 19.39 10.62 -15.60
N GLU A 320 20.63 10.23 -15.33
CA GLU A 320 20.93 9.19 -14.35
C GLU A 320 20.61 9.64 -12.93
N LEU A 321 20.92 10.89 -12.58
CA LEU A 321 20.50 11.47 -11.30
C LEU A 321 18.98 11.56 -11.16
N ALA A 322 18.25 11.85 -12.25
CA ALA A 322 16.79 11.83 -12.25
C ALA A 322 16.23 10.42 -12.00
N ARG A 323 16.80 9.39 -12.66
CA ARG A 323 16.44 7.98 -12.47
C ARG A 323 16.75 7.50 -11.05
N ALA A 324 17.97 7.75 -10.56
CA ALA A 324 18.39 7.42 -9.21
C ALA A 324 17.49 8.08 -8.16
N LEU A 325 17.03 9.30 -8.43
CA LEU A 325 16.09 10.00 -7.57
C LEU A 325 14.69 9.36 -7.58
N ALA A 326 14.22 8.87 -8.73
CA ALA A 326 12.95 8.16 -8.84
C ALA A 326 12.97 6.86 -8.04
N GLU A 327 14.02 6.06 -8.20
CA GLU A 327 14.22 4.84 -7.41
C GLU A 327 14.34 5.15 -5.92
N PHE A 328 15.15 6.14 -5.55
CA PHE A 328 15.34 6.49 -4.14
C PHE A 328 14.06 7.01 -3.47
N LEU A 329 13.29 7.88 -4.12
CA LEU A 329 12.10 8.47 -3.49
C LEU A 329 10.85 7.59 -3.59
N PHE A 330 10.70 6.88 -4.70
CA PHE A 330 9.45 6.19 -5.02
C PHE A 330 9.60 4.67 -5.08
N ASP A 331 10.80 4.15 -4.82
CA ASP A 331 11.11 2.72 -4.82
C ASP A 331 10.81 2.04 -6.18
N ASP A 332 10.81 2.85 -7.26
CA ASP A 332 10.48 2.45 -8.62
C ASP A 332 11.23 3.35 -9.63
N GLU A 333 12.18 2.80 -10.38
CA GLU A 333 12.84 3.51 -11.49
C GLU A 333 11.84 3.94 -12.58
N THR A 334 10.77 3.16 -12.78
CA THR A 334 9.72 3.45 -13.76
C THR A 334 8.76 4.55 -13.27
N ALA A 335 8.97 5.09 -12.07
CA ALA A 335 8.33 6.31 -11.61
C ALA A 335 8.96 7.57 -12.21
N MET A 336 9.92 7.46 -13.13
CA MET A 336 10.39 8.57 -13.95
C MET A 336 9.53 8.73 -15.22
N VAL A 337 8.86 9.87 -15.35
CA VAL A 337 8.16 10.29 -16.57
C VAL A 337 9.09 11.22 -17.35
N ARG A 338 9.65 10.74 -18.45
CA ARG A 338 10.52 11.52 -19.34
C ARG A 338 9.72 12.11 -20.49
N ILE A 339 9.89 13.41 -20.73
CA ILE A 339 9.27 14.15 -21.84
C ILE A 339 10.37 14.90 -22.58
N ASP A 340 10.56 14.54 -23.84
CA ASP A 340 11.52 15.20 -24.73
C ASP A 340 10.92 16.51 -25.27
N MET A 341 11.48 17.65 -24.88
CA MET A 341 10.98 18.97 -25.30
C MET A 341 11.25 19.27 -26.78
N GLY A 342 12.10 18.49 -27.45
CA GLY A 342 12.26 18.51 -28.89
C GLY A 342 10.97 18.15 -29.65
N GLU A 343 10.07 17.35 -29.07
CA GLU A 343 8.75 17.04 -29.67
C GLU A 343 7.71 18.16 -29.49
N TYR A 344 8.04 19.18 -28.69
CA TYR A 344 7.15 20.24 -28.24
C TYR A 344 7.56 21.63 -28.75
N GLN A 345 8.21 21.68 -29.92
CA GLN A 345 8.68 22.91 -30.57
C GLN A 345 7.57 23.80 -31.17
N GLU A 346 6.38 23.24 -31.41
CA GLU A 346 5.28 23.93 -32.08
C GLU A 346 4.08 24.17 -31.15
N LYS A 347 3.34 25.25 -31.38
CA LYS A 347 2.18 25.60 -30.56
C LYS A 347 1.12 24.49 -30.46
N HIS A 348 0.88 23.77 -31.56
CA HIS A 348 -0.15 22.73 -31.60
C HIS A 348 0.28 21.47 -30.80
N THR A 349 1.58 21.21 -30.65
CA THR A 349 2.07 20.06 -29.90
C THR A 349 2.00 20.27 -28.39
N VAL A 350 2.00 21.52 -27.91
CA VAL A 350 1.77 21.87 -26.49
C VAL A 350 0.45 21.31 -25.97
N SER A 351 -0.60 21.32 -26.81
CA SER A 351 -1.91 20.75 -26.43
C SER A 351 -1.84 19.25 -26.16
N ARG A 352 -0.88 18.50 -26.74
CA ARG A 352 -0.68 17.08 -26.45
C ARG A 352 -0.14 16.83 -25.03
N LEU A 353 0.53 17.82 -24.43
CA LEU A 353 1.10 17.69 -23.09
C LEU A 353 0.01 17.62 -22.02
N ILE A 354 -1.01 18.49 -22.14
CA ILE A 354 -2.10 18.66 -21.15
C ILE A 354 -3.43 18.01 -21.60
N GLY A 355 -3.57 17.75 -22.91
CA GLY A 355 -4.78 17.26 -23.53
C GLY A 355 -5.46 18.36 -24.35
N ALA A 356 -6.04 17.99 -25.48
CA ALA A 356 -6.70 18.94 -26.37
C ALA A 356 -8.04 19.41 -25.75
N PRO A 357 -8.44 20.67 -25.97
CA PRO A 357 -9.75 21.18 -25.53
C PRO A 357 -10.90 20.63 -26.41
N PRO A 358 -12.17 20.75 -25.98
CA PRO A 358 -13.32 20.29 -26.74
C PRO A 358 -13.34 20.86 -28.17
N GLY A 359 -13.47 19.99 -29.18
CA GLY A 359 -13.54 20.37 -30.59
C GLY A 359 -12.22 20.25 -31.37
N TYR A 360 -11.13 19.80 -30.74
CA TYR A 360 -9.85 19.53 -31.40
C TYR A 360 -9.57 18.01 -31.55
N ILE A 361 -8.79 17.63 -32.57
CA ILE A 361 -8.33 16.24 -32.77
C ILE A 361 -7.51 15.83 -31.55
N GLY A 362 -7.84 14.68 -30.94
CA GLY A 362 -7.21 14.22 -29.70
C GLY A 362 -7.92 14.67 -28.41
N TYR A 363 -9.12 15.26 -28.48
CA TYR A 363 -9.90 15.62 -27.28
C TYR A 363 -10.19 14.43 -26.33
N ASP A 364 -10.42 13.25 -26.90
CA ASP A 364 -10.63 12.02 -26.13
C ASP A 364 -9.32 11.40 -25.61
N GLU A 365 -8.16 11.86 -26.11
CA GLU A 365 -6.83 11.46 -25.68
C GLU A 365 -6.34 12.45 -24.60
N GLY A 366 -6.35 12.03 -23.34
CA GLY A 366 -5.82 12.86 -22.24
C GLY A 366 -4.36 13.25 -22.47
N GLY A 367 -3.89 14.33 -21.84
CA GLY A 367 -2.53 14.82 -22.05
C GLY A 367 -1.45 13.84 -21.59
N GLN A 368 -0.32 13.80 -22.31
CA GLN A 368 0.81 12.92 -21.98
C GLN A 368 1.32 13.14 -20.55
N LEU A 369 1.44 14.40 -20.11
CA LEU A 369 1.89 14.75 -18.77
C LEU A 369 0.79 14.49 -17.73
N THR A 370 -0.41 14.99 -18.00
CA THR A 370 -1.54 14.93 -17.06
C THR A 370 -2.00 13.51 -16.80
N GLU A 371 -2.05 12.64 -17.82
CA GLU A 371 -2.40 11.23 -17.65
C GLU A 371 -1.30 10.45 -16.94
N ALA A 372 -0.03 10.72 -17.25
CA ALA A 372 1.10 10.07 -16.60
C ALA A 372 1.08 10.34 -15.09
N VAL A 373 0.90 11.61 -14.67
CA VAL A 373 0.85 11.97 -13.25
C VAL A 373 -0.44 11.51 -12.59
N ARG A 374 -1.58 11.50 -13.29
CA ARG A 374 -2.81 10.93 -12.72
C ARG A 374 -2.66 9.43 -12.41
N ARG A 375 -1.92 8.69 -13.26
CA ARG A 375 -1.64 7.26 -13.06
C ARG A 375 -0.51 7.02 -12.05
N LYS A 376 0.47 7.91 -11.96
CA LYS A 376 1.58 7.84 -11.01
C LYS A 376 1.80 9.21 -10.34
N PRO A 377 1.04 9.52 -9.27
CA PRO A 377 1.17 10.82 -8.58
C PRO A 377 2.52 11.02 -7.90
N TYR A 378 3.18 9.92 -7.53
CA TYR A 378 4.51 9.86 -6.95
C TYR A 378 5.53 9.56 -8.06
N SER A 379 6.08 10.60 -8.68
CA SER A 379 6.93 10.45 -9.86
C SER A 379 7.99 11.55 -10.00
N VAL A 380 9.09 11.24 -10.66
CA VAL A 380 10.05 12.23 -11.15
C VAL A 380 9.66 12.62 -12.58
N LEU A 381 9.40 13.90 -12.81
CA LEU A 381 9.10 14.47 -14.12
C LEU A 381 10.37 15.04 -14.72
N LEU A 382 10.86 14.43 -15.80
CA LEU A 382 12.07 14.86 -16.50
C LEU A 382 11.71 15.52 -17.83
N PHE A 383 11.80 16.85 -17.88
CA PHE A 383 11.69 17.64 -19.10
C PHE A 383 13.08 17.79 -19.73
N ASP A 384 13.34 17.01 -20.78
CA ASP A 384 14.66 16.92 -21.40
C ASP A 384 14.83 18.00 -22.47
N GLU A 385 16.00 18.64 -22.53
CA GLU A 385 16.35 19.70 -23.49
C GLU A 385 15.33 20.86 -23.52
N VAL A 386 15.02 21.41 -22.34
CA VAL A 386 13.95 22.41 -22.15
C VAL A 386 14.13 23.67 -23.02
N GLU A 387 15.35 23.97 -23.45
CA GLU A 387 15.64 25.06 -24.39
C GLU A 387 14.98 24.91 -25.77
N LYS A 388 14.61 23.68 -26.14
CA LYS A 388 13.92 23.39 -27.42
C LYS A 388 12.40 23.56 -27.32
N ALA A 389 11.85 23.70 -26.11
CA ALA A 389 10.40 23.79 -25.92
C ALA A 389 9.82 25.07 -26.54
N HIS A 390 8.61 24.98 -27.08
CA HIS A 390 7.84 26.17 -27.46
C HIS A 390 7.57 27.05 -26.22
N PRO A 391 7.59 28.40 -26.34
CA PRO A 391 7.34 29.32 -25.22
C PRO A 391 6.07 29.02 -24.39
N ASP A 392 5.00 28.59 -25.05
CA ASP A 392 3.74 28.25 -24.36
C ASP A 392 3.87 27.07 -23.38
N VAL A 393 4.86 26.19 -23.53
CA VAL A 393 5.14 25.11 -22.57
C VAL A 393 5.55 25.68 -21.22
N PHE A 394 6.28 26.80 -21.20
CA PHE A 394 6.71 27.43 -19.93
C PHE A 394 5.54 27.98 -19.12
N ASN A 395 4.44 28.37 -19.76
CA ASN A 395 3.22 28.76 -19.04
C ASN A 395 2.63 27.58 -18.25
N VAL A 396 2.65 26.40 -18.86
CA VAL A 396 2.24 25.14 -18.22
C VAL A 396 3.17 24.80 -17.07
N MET A 397 4.48 24.91 -17.29
CA MET A 397 5.49 24.65 -16.26
C MET A 397 5.36 25.62 -15.09
N LEU A 398 5.14 26.92 -15.33
CA LEU A 398 4.95 27.91 -14.27
C LEU A 398 3.75 27.55 -13.39
N GLN A 399 2.61 27.23 -14.01
CA GLN A 399 1.43 26.79 -13.26
C GLN A 399 1.71 25.53 -12.43
N LEU A 400 2.43 24.57 -13.00
CA LEU A 400 2.85 23.36 -12.28
C LEU A 400 3.76 23.68 -11.09
N LEU A 401 4.76 24.55 -11.30
CA LEU A 401 5.77 24.91 -10.29
C LEU A 401 5.21 25.76 -9.16
N ASP A 402 4.22 26.61 -9.44
CA ASP A 402 3.60 27.50 -8.45
C ASP A 402 2.45 26.83 -7.70
N ASP A 403 1.46 26.28 -8.42
CA ASP A 403 0.23 25.76 -7.82
C ASP A 403 0.28 24.25 -7.54
N GLY A 404 1.33 23.56 -8.03
CA GLY A 404 1.46 22.11 -7.94
C GLY A 404 0.28 21.37 -8.55
N ARG A 405 -0.47 22.02 -9.44
CA ARG A 405 -1.71 21.51 -10.01
C ARG A 405 -1.87 22.01 -11.44
N LEU A 406 -2.32 21.12 -12.32
CA LEU A 406 -2.73 21.50 -13.67
C LEU A 406 -4.18 21.11 -13.89
N THR A 407 -4.85 21.85 -14.78
CA THR A 407 -6.17 21.45 -15.28
C THR A 407 -5.98 20.90 -16.69
N ASP A 408 -6.41 19.66 -16.91
CA ASP A 408 -6.32 19.01 -18.23
C ASP A 408 -7.31 19.62 -19.24
N GLY A 409 -7.17 19.25 -20.51
CA GLY A 409 -8.07 19.71 -21.58
C GLY A 409 -9.55 19.33 -21.39
N GLN A 410 -9.84 18.42 -20.46
CA GLN A 410 -11.19 17.97 -20.08
C GLN A 410 -11.71 18.66 -18.81
N GLY A 411 -10.96 19.61 -18.24
CA GLY A 411 -11.34 20.34 -17.04
C GLY A 411 -11.06 19.60 -15.72
N ARG A 412 -10.34 18.48 -15.75
CA ARG A 412 -9.98 17.72 -14.54
C ARG A 412 -8.72 18.31 -13.93
N ARG A 413 -8.72 18.46 -12.61
CA ARG A 413 -7.52 18.89 -11.87
C ARG A 413 -6.62 17.69 -11.60
N VAL A 414 -5.34 17.82 -11.93
CA VAL A 414 -4.28 16.84 -11.70
C VAL A 414 -3.31 17.41 -10.67
N ASP A 415 -2.94 16.59 -9.69
CA ASP A 415 -2.10 16.98 -8.55
C ASP A 415 -0.64 16.57 -8.77
N PHE A 416 0.26 17.55 -8.71
CA PHE A 416 1.70 17.42 -8.91
C PHE A 416 2.49 17.61 -7.60
N ARG A 417 1.83 17.81 -6.46
CA ARG A 417 2.50 18.07 -5.17
C ARG A 417 3.40 16.93 -4.71
N ASN A 418 3.12 15.70 -5.16
CA ASN A 418 3.91 14.50 -4.87
C ASN A 418 5.00 14.20 -5.93
N THR A 419 5.24 15.13 -6.86
CA THR A 419 6.23 14.96 -7.93
C THR A 419 7.53 15.70 -7.64
N VAL A 420 8.63 15.24 -8.24
CA VAL A 420 9.86 16.02 -8.38
C VAL A 420 10.00 16.44 -9.83
N VAL A 421 10.17 17.73 -10.09
CA VAL A 421 10.29 18.29 -11.43
C VAL A 421 11.75 18.57 -11.74
N ILE A 422 12.26 17.99 -12.82
CA ILE A 422 13.62 18.17 -13.29
C ILE A 422 13.55 18.65 -14.74
N MET A 423 14.19 19.77 -15.02
CA MET A 423 14.43 20.27 -16.37
C MET A 423 15.90 20.06 -16.67
N THR A 424 16.24 19.51 -17.83
CA THR A 424 17.62 19.47 -18.30
C THR A 424 17.82 20.54 -19.37
N SER A 425 19.01 21.14 -19.39
CA SER A 425 19.42 21.99 -20.50
C SER A 425 20.90 21.87 -20.77
N ASN A 426 21.27 21.93 -22.05
CA ASN A 426 22.66 22.02 -22.48
C ASN A 426 23.11 23.48 -22.66
N ILE A 427 22.25 24.45 -22.31
CA ILE A 427 22.66 25.84 -22.22
C ILE A 427 23.79 25.97 -21.20
N GLY A 428 24.89 26.59 -21.62
CA GLY A 428 26.05 26.82 -20.78
C GLY A 428 27.10 25.70 -20.80
N SER A 429 26.93 24.62 -21.58
CA SER A 429 27.93 23.54 -21.63
C SER A 429 29.34 24.01 -22.00
N MET A 430 29.47 24.94 -22.96
CA MET A 430 30.78 25.50 -23.36
C MET A 430 31.46 26.25 -22.20
N HIS A 431 30.71 27.09 -21.48
CA HIS A 431 31.25 27.85 -20.34
C HIS A 431 31.59 26.93 -19.16
N ILE A 432 30.77 25.91 -18.93
CA ILE A 432 31.03 24.90 -17.89
C ILE A 432 32.29 24.10 -18.23
N GLN A 433 32.49 23.75 -19.51
CA GLN A 433 33.69 23.05 -19.93
C GLN A 433 34.94 23.92 -19.78
N GLU A 434 34.88 25.20 -20.16
CA GLU A 434 35.97 26.17 -19.94
C GLU A 434 36.31 26.33 -18.45
N LEU A 435 35.30 26.35 -17.57
CA LEU A 435 35.49 26.42 -16.11
C LEU A 435 36.09 25.15 -15.49
N LEU A 436 35.88 23.98 -16.11
CA LEU A 436 36.41 22.70 -15.63
C LEU A 436 37.82 22.42 -16.17
N GLU A 437 38.18 23.03 -17.30
CA GLU A 437 39.52 22.93 -17.91
C GLU A 437 40.52 23.97 -17.34
N ALA A 438 40.02 25.02 -16.69
CA ALA A 438 40.79 26.05 -15.98
C ALA A 438 41.07 25.66 -14.52
#